data_AF-A0A1V5WU35-F1
#
_entry.id   AF-A0A1V5WU35-F1
#
_cell.length_a   1.000
_cell.length_b   1.000
_cell.length_c   1.000
_cell.angle_alpha   90.00
_cell.angle_beta   90.00
_cell.angle_gamma   90.00
#
_symmetry.space_group_name_H-M   'P 1'
#
loop_
_entity.id
_entity.type
_entity.pdbx_description
1 polymer ?
#
loop_
_entity_poly.entity_id
_entity_poly.type
_entity_poly.pdbx_seq_one_letter_code
_entity_poly.pdbx_strand_id
1 'polypeptide(L)'
;MAGVPPDAFSQDGQLWGNPIYKWDKMKEDGFQLFINRIKNALNYLDKLRLDHFIGYVNFWCVPCPYDEKTGEPILPENALKGEWKRATPENFFPVIMNTFSPEAFIVEDLGILNDEVCYYRDYYKLPGMIILQFCFEERVPDIKKFPPERYIYTGTHDNPTTQEWYANLSDDSPSKINLLQFINEHPLLFSGLGLETEEDIKHSIHLIMCIIAEASGCQNVVLPVQDILGLDASGRMNVPGTALGNWQWRLESFDNLFGKSLPWE
;
A
#
# COMPACT_ATOMS: atom_id res chain seq x y z
N MET A 1 -9.25 19.35 -7.99
CA MET A 1 -8.56 18.15 -8.51
C MET A 1 -8.20 17.22 -7.37
N ALA A 2 -7.93 15.96 -7.68
CA ALA A 2 -7.56 14.96 -6.69
C ALA A 2 -6.11 15.13 -6.23
N GLY A 3 -5.85 14.67 -5.01
CA GLY A 3 -4.54 14.61 -4.38
C GLY A 3 -4.67 14.02 -2.98
N VAL A 4 -3.63 14.17 -2.18
CA VAL A 4 -3.62 13.88 -0.74
C VAL A 4 -2.96 15.03 0.02
N PRO A 5 -3.36 15.28 1.29
CA PRO A 5 -2.68 16.24 2.14
C PRO A 5 -1.24 15.78 2.43
N PRO A 6 -0.42 16.63 3.07
CA PRO A 6 0.87 16.18 3.60
C PRO A 6 0.76 14.92 4.44
N ASP A 7 1.70 14.02 4.24
CA ASP A 7 1.83 12.76 4.96
C ASP A 7 3.31 12.44 5.25
N ALA A 8 3.59 11.26 5.79
CA ALA A 8 4.95 10.83 6.12
C ALA A 8 5.89 10.74 4.90
N PHE A 9 5.34 10.66 3.68
CA PHE A 9 6.10 10.55 2.44
C PHE A 9 6.28 11.90 1.72
N SER A 10 5.37 12.87 1.92
CA SER A 10 5.44 14.18 1.28
C SER A 10 5.00 15.32 2.21
N GLN A 11 5.92 16.25 2.50
CA GLN A 11 5.64 17.46 3.29
C GLN A 11 4.69 18.44 2.58
N ASP A 12 4.65 18.41 1.25
CA ASP A 12 3.80 19.29 0.43
C ASP A 12 2.47 18.62 0.01
N GLY A 13 2.25 17.39 0.49
CA GLY A 13 1.21 16.49 -0.02
C GLY A 13 1.48 16.08 -1.47
N GLN A 14 0.49 15.51 -2.14
CA GLN A 14 0.66 15.05 -3.51
C GLN A 14 -0.51 15.52 -4.39
N LEU A 15 -0.18 16.09 -5.55
CA LEU A 15 -1.15 16.43 -6.58
C LEU A 15 -1.17 15.32 -7.62
N TRP A 16 -2.32 14.67 -7.80
CA TRP A 16 -2.43 13.55 -8.75
C TRP A 16 -2.91 13.98 -10.12
N GLY A 17 -3.51 15.16 -10.25
CA GLY A 17 -3.98 15.67 -11.54
C GLY A 17 -5.39 15.22 -11.93
N ASN A 18 -5.94 14.17 -11.30
CA ASN A 18 -7.20 13.60 -11.72
C ASN A 18 -8.40 14.54 -11.44
N PRO A 19 -9.44 14.51 -12.30
CA PRO A 19 -10.72 15.09 -11.94
C PRO A 19 -11.33 14.32 -10.76
N ILE A 20 -12.13 15.01 -9.95
CA ILE A 20 -12.86 14.41 -8.83
C ILE A 20 -14.27 13.99 -9.26
N TYR A 21 -14.79 12.97 -8.62
CA TYR A 21 -16.14 12.49 -8.88
C TYR A 21 -17.20 13.43 -8.30
N LYS A 22 -18.29 13.61 -9.05
CA LYS A 22 -19.52 14.24 -8.55
C LYS A 22 -20.37 13.17 -7.89
N TRP A 23 -20.06 12.83 -6.64
CA TRP A 23 -20.69 11.74 -5.90
C TRP A 23 -22.22 11.84 -5.83
N ASP A 24 -22.78 13.05 -5.74
CA ASP A 24 -24.24 13.26 -5.80
C ASP A 24 -24.84 12.83 -7.13
N LYS A 25 -24.14 13.08 -8.25
CA LYS A 25 -24.59 12.66 -9.59
C LYS A 25 -24.45 11.16 -9.81
N MET A 26 -23.41 10.56 -9.25
CA MET A 26 -23.26 9.10 -9.28
C MET A 26 -24.33 8.40 -8.43
N LYS A 27 -24.77 9.03 -7.34
CA LYS A 27 -25.89 8.51 -6.57
C LYS A 27 -27.20 8.53 -7.37
N GLU A 28 -27.46 9.57 -8.16
CA GLU A 28 -28.66 9.69 -9.00
C GLU A 28 -28.83 8.54 -10.00
N ASP A 29 -27.73 8.00 -10.54
CA ASP A 29 -27.76 6.87 -11.49
C ASP A 29 -27.60 5.50 -10.81
N GLY A 30 -27.43 5.45 -9.49
CA GLY A 30 -27.19 4.20 -8.75
C GLY A 30 -25.76 3.65 -8.92
N PHE A 31 -24.78 4.54 -9.11
CA PHE A 31 -23.35 4.25 -9.20
C PHE A 31 -22.99 3.35 -10.39
N GLN A 32 -23.68 3.48 -11.52
CA GLN A 32 -23.50 2.59 -12.68
C GLN A 32 -22.08 2.63 -13.24
N LEU A 33 -21.40 3.78 -13.17
CA LEU A 33 -19.99 3.88 -13.57
C LEU A 33 -19.12 2.90 -12.79
N PHE A 34 -19.27 2.85 -11.46
CA PHE A 34 -18.49 1.96 -10.60
C PHE A 34 -18.87 0.50 -10.80
N ILE A 35 -20.17 0.19 -10.86
CA ILE A 35 -20.66 -1.17 -11.12
C ILE A 35 -20.07 -1.70 -12.43
N ASN A 36 -20.17 -0.94 -13.52
CA ASN A 36 -19.67 -1.37 -14.82
C ASN A 36 -18.14 -1.51 -14.82
N ARG A 37 -17.42 -0.60 -14.16
CA ARG A 37 -15.96 -0.66 -14.04
C ARG A 37 -15.50 -1.90 -13.26
N ILE A 38 -16.10 -2.17 -12.10
CA ILE A 38 -15.79 -3.33 -11.26
C ILE A 38 -16.14 -4.62 -11.99
N LYS A 39 -17.34 -4.72 -12.54
CA LYS A 39 -17.78 -5.89 -13.31
C LYS A 39 -16.84 -6.20 -14.47
N ASN A 40 -16.39 -5.18 -15.19
CA ASN A 40 -15.46 -5.39 -16.29
C ASN A 40 -14.07 -5.84 -15.80
N ALA A 41 -13.56 -5.27 -14.70
CA ALA A 41 -12.29 -5.70 -14.13
C ALA A 41 -12.31 -7.16 -13.67
N LEU A 42 -13.42 -7.57 -13.03
CA LEU A 42 -13.62 -8.94 -12.54
C LEU A 42 -13.84 -9.98 -13.66
N ASN A 43 -13.96 -9.56 -14.92
CA ASN A 43 -13.88 -10.51 -16.04
C ASN A 43 -12.45 -11.05 -16.25
N TYR A 44 -11.43 -10.37 -15.71
CA TYR A 44 -10.02 -10.69 -15.89
C TYR A 44 -9.29 -11.00 -14.58
N LEU A 45 -9.92 -10.69 -13.44
CA LEU A 45 -9.31 -10.76 -12.11
C LEU A 45 -10.27 -11.45 -11.15
N ASP A 46 -9.76 -12.35 -10.31
CA ASP A 46 -10.54 -12.96 -9.23
C ASP A 46 -10.82 -11.97 -8.08
N LYS A 47 -9.87 -11.05 -7.86
CA LYS A 47 -9.95 -10.02 -6.82
C LYS A 47 -9.50 -8.67 -7.37
N LEU A 48 -10.15 -7.60 -6.91
CA LEU A 48 -9.85 -6.22 -7.26
C LEU A 48 -9.37 -5.47 -6.02
N ARG A 49 -8.11 -5.00 -6.06
CA ARG A 49 -7.62 -4.05 -5.06
C ARG A 49 -8.25 -2.68 -5.29
N LEU A 50 -9.01 -2.18 -4.32
CA LEU A 50 -9.58 -0.83 -4.31
C LEU A 50 -8.51 0.12 -3.78
N ASP A 51 -7.81 0.74 -4.73
CA ASP A 51 -6.82 1.79 -4.49
C ASP A 51 -7.44 3.02 -3.81
N HIS A 52 -6.71 3.62 -2.89
CA HIS A 52 -7.10 4.79 -2.12
C HIS A 52 -8.48 4.67 -1.48
N PHE A 53 -8.67 3.63 -0.66
CA PHE A 53 -9.98 3.26 -0.12
C PHE A 53 -10.65 4.40 0.67
N ILE A 54 -9.86 5.23 1.35
CA ILE A 54 -10.37 6.43 2.03
C ILE A 54 -11.22 7.31 1.11
N GLY A 55 -10.87 7.42 -0.18
CA GLY A 55 -11.56 8.25 -1.17
C GLY A 55 -13.03 7.88 -1.43
N TYR A 56 -13.47 6.67 -1.05
CA TYR A 56 -14.88 6.26 -1.11
C TYR A 56 -15.70 6.80 0.07
N VAL A 57 -15.04 7.32 1.10
CA VAL A 57 -15.65 7.90 2.31
C VAL A 57 -15.35 9.40 2.37
N ASN A 58 -14.06 9.76 2.33
CA ASN A 58 -13.56 11.13 2.36
C ASN A 58 -12.41 11.27 1.35
N PHE A 59 -12.43 12.30 0.51
CA PHE A 59 -11.39 12.55 -0.49
C PHE A 59 -10.83 13.97 -0.35
N TRP A 60 -9.54 14.13 -0.60
CA TRP A 60 -8.89 15.43 -0.59
C TRP A 60 -9.13 16.15 -1.91
N CYS A 61 -9.69 17.35 -1.84
CA CYS A 61 -10.02 18.17 -3.00
C CYS A 61 -9.17 19.43 -3.00
N VAL A 62 -8.27 19.55 -3.97
CA VAL A 62 -7.46 20.77 -4.16
C VAL A 62 -8.15 21.70 -5.16
N PRO A 63 -8.39 22.98 -4.82
CA PRO A 63 -8.95 23.95 -5.76
C PRO A 63 -8.11 24.10 -7.03
N CYS A 64 -8.77 24.15 -8.18
CA CYS A 64 -8.16 24.44 -9.48
C CYS A 64 -9.05 25.48 -10.17
N PRO A 65 -8.89 26.77 -9.81
CA PRO A 65 -9.69 27.85 -10.39
C PRO A 65 -9.32 28.05 -11.86
N TYR A 66 -10.19 28.74 -12.60
CA TYR A 66 -9.91 29.12 -13.99
C TYR A 66 -9.38 30.55 -14.03
N ASP A 67 -8.40 30.80 -14.90
CA ASP A 67 -7.96 32.15 -15.24
C ASP A 67 -9.10 32.85 -16.00
N GLU A 68 -9.54 34.00 -15.50
CA GLU A 68 -10.67 34.74 -16.08
C GLU A 68 -10.40 35.30 -17.48
N LYS A 69 -9.13 35.50 -17.85
CA LYS A 69 -8.72 36.05 -19.15
C LYS A 69 -8.52 34.97 -20.20
N THR A 70 -7.92 33.85 -19.82
CA THR A 70 -7.60 32.76 -20.76
C THR A 70 -8.66 31.66 -20.77
N GLY A 71 -9.42 31.52 -19.69
CA GLY A 71 -10.35 30.40 -19.51
C GLY A 71 -9.66 29.07 -19.24
N GLU A 72 -8.36 29.07 -18.93
CA GLU A 72 -7.57 27.88 -18.65
C GLU A 72 -7.51 27.58 -17.15
N PRO A 73 -7.40 26.30 -16.74
CA PRO A 73 -7.25 25.96 -15.34
C PRO A 73 -5.89 26.42 -14.80
N ILE A 74 -5.90 27.11 -13.66
CA ILE A 74 -4.71 27.43 -12.87
C ILE A 74 -4.41 26.22 -12.01
N LEU A 75 -3.32 25.54 -12.33
CA LEU A 75 -2.87 24.37 -11.58
C LEU A 75 -2.26 24.82 -10.24
N PRO A 76 -2.66 24.19 -9.11
CA PRO A 76 -1.99 24.43 -7.83
C PRO A 76 -0.54 23.93 -7.89
N GLU A 77 0.34 24.59 -7.15
CA GLU A 77 1.75 24.18 -7.05
C GLU A 77 1.92 22.92 -6.18
N ASN A 78 1.09 22.78 -5.14
CA ASN A 78 1.09 21.67 -4.20
C ASN A 78 -0.31 21.37 -3.65
N ALA A 79 -0.44 20.34 -2.81
CA ALA A 79 -1.72 19.87 -2.30
C ALA A 79 -2.14 20.54 -0.98
N LEU A 80 -1.33 21.46 -0.44
CA LEU A 80 -1.52 22.06 0.89
C LEU A 80 -2.85 22.80 1.06
N LYS A 81 -3.33 23.44 0.00
CA LYS A 81 -4.56 24.25 0.02
C LYS A 81 -5.83 23.45 -0.31
N GLY A 82 -5.76 22.13 -0.23
CA GLY A 82 -6.95 21.29 -0.37
C GLY A 82 -7.81 21.26 0.88
N GLU A 83 -8.91 20.53 0.78
CA GLU A 83 -9.82 20.28 1.90
C GLU A 83 -10.41 18.88 1.78
N TRP A 84 -10.69 18.24 2.93
CA TRP A 84 -11.41 16.99 2.97
C TRP A 84 -12.87 17.22 2.57
N LYS A 85 -13.31 16.49 1.55
CA LYS A 85 -14.71 16.42 1.12
C LYS A 85 -15.22 15.02 1.39
N ARG A 86 -16.45 14.94 1.91
CA ARG A 86 -17.13 13.67 2.13
C ARG A 86 -17.76 13.18 0.82
N ALA A 87 -17.59 11.90 0.52
CA ALA A 87 -18.28 11.20 -0.56
C ALA A 87 -19.72 10.85 -0.11
N THR A 88 -20.29 9.77 -0.64
CA THR A 88 -21.61 9.25 -0.23
C THR A 88 -21.54 7.78 0.19
N PRO A 89 -20.68 7.41 1.17
CA PRO A 89 -20.40 6.01 1.51
C PRO A 89 -21.65 5.24 1.96
N GLU A 90 -22.58 5.89 2.66
CA GLU A 90 -23.86 5.31 3.10
C GLU A 90 -24.78 4.91 1.95
N ASN A 91 -24.55 5.43 0.75
CA ASN A 91 -25.27 5.07 -0.46
C ASN A 91 -24.45 4.16 -1.36
N PHE A 92 -23.13 4.42 -1.44
CA PHE A 92 -22.23 3.69 -2.31
C PHE A 92 -22.06 2.22 -1.87
N PHE A 93 -21.62 1.98 -0.63
CA PHE A 93 -21.28 0.63 -0.20
C PHE A 93 -22.46 -0.35 -0.22
N PRO A 94 -23.68 0.01 0.22
CA PRO A 94 -24.82 -0.91 0.09
C PRO A 94 -25.05 -1.35 -1.36
N VAL A 95 -24.91 -0.44 -2.32
CA VAL A 95 -25.12 -0.75 -3.75
C VAL A 95 -24.03 -1.69 -4.26
N ILE A 96 -22.76 -1.41 -3.96
CA ILE A 96 -21.64 -2.26 -4.41
C ILE A 96 -21.72 -3.64 -3.75
N MET A 97 -22.00 -3.71 -2.44
CA MET A 97 -22.02 -4.98 -1.69
C MET A 97 -23.28 -5.82 -1.94
N ASN A 98 -24.36 -5.21 -2.44
CA ASN A 98 -25.50 -5.96 -2.98
C ASN A 98 -25.22 -6.56 -4.38
N THR A 99 -24.19 -6.06 -5.07
CA THR A 99 -23.86 -6.46 -6.44
C THR A 99 -22.68 -7.42 -6.49
N PHE A 100 -21.69 -7.25 -5.62
CA PHE A 100 -20.44 -7.99 -5.59
C PHE A 100 -20.17 -8.55 -4.20
N SER A 101 -19.56 -9.75 -4.15
CA SER A 101 -19.10 -10.33 -2.89
C SER A 101 -17.96 -9.50 -2.28
N PRO A 102 -17.92 -9.27 -0.95
CA PRO A 102 -16.78 -8.66 -0.27
C PRO A 102 -15.44 -9.34 -0.57
N GLU A 103 -15.46 -10.66 -0.79
CA GLU A 103 -14.27 -11.45 -1.13
C GLU A 103 -13.67 -11.09 -2.49
N ALA A 104 -14.42 -10.42 -3.37
CA ALA A 104 -13.90 -9.93 -4.64
C ALA A 104 -12.99 -8.70 -4.47
N PHE A 105 -12.88 -8.15 -3.26
CA PHE A 105 -12.12 -6.93 -3.01
C PHE A 105 -10.96 -7.15 -2.04
N ILE A 106 -9.94 -6.31 -2.21
CA ILE A 106 -8.90 -6.02 -1.22
C ILE A 106 -8.90 -4.50 -1.11
N VAL A 107 -8.89 -3.92 0.09
CA VAL A 107 -8.87 -2.46 0.23
C VAL A 107 -7.48 -1.97 0.58
N GLU A 108 -6.99 -1.00 -0.20
CA GLU A 108 -5.80 -0.24 0.17
C GLU A 108 -6.21 0.77 1.23
N ASP A 109 -6.03 0.38 2.49
CA ASP A 109 -6.38 1.16 3.68
C ASP A 109 -5.13 1.68 4.40
N LEU A 110 -4.17 2.24 3.65
CA LEU A 110 -2.98 2.86 4.21
C LEU A 110 -3.19 4.37 4.42
N GLY A 111 -2.25 5.00 5.14
CA GLY A 111 -2.26 6.44 5.40
C GLY A 111 -3.20 6.85 6.54
N ILE A 112 -3.79 8.04 6.41
CA ILE A 112 -4.61 8.66 7.48
C ILE A 112 -6.01 8.04 7.48
N LEU A 113 -6.21 6.97 8.24
CA LEU A 113 -7.53 6.36 8.43
C LEU A 113 -8.25 7.01 9.61
N ASN A 114 -9.47 7.51 9.38
CA ASN A 114 -10.37 7.91 10.47
C ASN A 114 -11.35 6.78 10.82
N ASP A 115 -12.04 6.92 11.96
CA ASP A 115 -12.98 5.91 12.47
C ASP A 115 -14.09 5.58 11.46
N GLU A 116 -14.50 6.54 10.64
CA GLU A 116 -15.54 6.33 9.63
C GLU A 116 -15.05 5.43 8.48
N VAL A 117 -13.82 5.62 8.01
CA VAL A 117 -13.21 4.77 6.97
C VAL A 117 -13.05 3.35 7.49
N CYS A 118 -12.53 3.20 8.72
CA CYS A 118 -12.42 1.90 9.38
C CYS A 118 -13.80 1.24 9.54
N TYR A 119 -14.83 1.99 9.94
CA TYR A 119 -16.19 1.48 10.05
C TYR A 119 -16.68 0.87 8.73
N TYR A 120 -16.55 1.56 7.60
CA TYR A 120 -17.02 1.03 6.31
C TYR A 120 -16.24 -0.20 5.88
N ARG A 121 -14.91 -0.23 6.08
CA ARG A 121 -14.10 -1.43 5.81
C ARG A 121 -14.60 -2.62 6.65
N ASP A 122 -14.70 -2.43 7.96
CA ASP A 122 -14.95 -3.51 8.92
C ASP A 122 -16.40 -3.99 8.86
N TYR A 123 -17.36 -3.07 8.70
CA TYR A 123 -18.79 -3.39 8.59
C TYR A 123 -19.08 -4.29 7.39
N TYR A 124 -18.46 -3.99 6.25
CA TYR A 124 -18.58 -4.80 5.02
C TYR A 124 -17.56 -5.94 4.93
N LYS A 125 -16.74 -6.14 5.97
CA LYS A 125 -15.73 -7.21 6.05
C LYS A 125 -14.77 -7.21 4.86
N LEU A 126 -14.36 -6.02 4.42
CA LEU A 126 -13.44 -5.85 3.31
C LEU A 126 -12.00 -6.09 3.82
N PRO A 127 -11.24 -7.03 3.24
CA PRO A 127 -9.90 -7.32 3.72
C PRO A 127 -8.95 -6.17 3.39
N GLY A 128 -8.31 -5.62 4.43
CA GLY A 128 -7.32 -4.54 4.30
C GLY A 128 -5.91 -5.07 4.04
N MET A 129 -4.96 -4.13 4.04
CA MET A 129 -3.54 -4.39 3.80
C MET A 129 -2.72 -4.19 5.08
N ILE A 130 -1.55 -4.83 5.12
CA ILE A 130 -0.48 -4.58 6.09
C ILE A 130 0.82 -4.47 5.30
N ILE A 131 1.55 -3.37 5.48
CA ILE A 131 2.88 -3.18 4.87
C ILE A 131 3.92 -3.33 5.97
N LEU A 132 4.68 -4.41 5.92
CA LEU A 132 5.59 -4.82 6.98
C LEU A 132 6.71 -3.81 7.21
N GLN A 133 7.19 -3.11 6.17
CA GLN A 133 8.14 -2.00 6.29
C GLN A 133 7.69 -0.90 7.27
N PHE A 134 6.38 -0.70 7.47
CA PHE A 134 5.84 0.30 8.41
C PHE A 134 5.58 -0.28 9.82
N CYS A 135 5.55 -1.61 9.99
CA CYS A 135 5.13 -2.24 11.24
C CYS A 135 6.13 -2.10 12.39
N PHE A 136 7.37 -1.68 12.11
CA PHE A 136 8.44 -1.53 13.10
C PHE A 136 8.64 -0.09 13.57
N GLU A 137 7.89 0.89 13.04
CA GLU A 137 8.10 2.32 13.33
C GLU A 137 7.79 2.70 14.79
N GLU A 138 6.77 2.09 15.41
CA GLU A 138 6.34 2.47 16.77
C GLU A 138 6.82 1.49 17.85
N ARG A 139 6.89 0.19 17.53
CA ARG A 139 7.23 -0.89 18.47
C ARG A 139 7.63 -2.17 17.75
N VAL A 140 8.14 -3.14 18.50
CA VAL A 140 8.22 -4.55 18.06
C VAL A 140 6.79 -5.10 17.87
N PRO A 141 6.40 -5.53 16.65
CA PRO A 141 5.05 -6.03 16.39
C PRO A 141 4.87 -7.47 16.87
N ASP A 142 3.69 -7.78 17.41
CA ASP A 142 3.25 -9.16 17.61
C ASP A 142 2.63 -9.69 16.31
N ILE A 143 3.48 -10.19 15.42
CA ILE A 143 3.08 -10.59 14.06
C ILE A 143 2.01 -11.67 14.03
N LYS A 144 1.91 -12.50 15.09
CA LYS A 144 0.91 -13.58 15.20
C LYS A 144 -0.50 -13.05 15.51
N LYS A 145 -0.60 -11.81 15.99
CA LYS A 145 -1.88 -11.13 16.22
C LYS A 145 -2.38 -10.34 15.01
N PHE A 146 -1.64 -10.33 13.90
CA PHE A 146 -2.14 -9.71 12.67
C PHE A 146 -3.41 -10.44 12.20
N PRO A 147 -4.47 -9.70 11.80
CA PRO A 147 -5.74 -10.33 11.45
C PRO A 147 -5.61 -11.26 10.23
N PRO A 148 -6.14 -12.49 10.29
CA PRO A 148 -5.94 -13.50 9.26
C PRO A 148 -6.47 -13.11 7.88
N GLU A 149 -7.52 -12.30 7.83
CA GLU A 149 -8.16 -11.87 6.59
C GLU A 149 -7.37 -10.79 5.84
N ARG A 150 -6.40 -10.13 6.47
CA ARG A 150 -5.61 -9.07 5.83
C ARG A 150 -4.55 -9.63 4.87
N TYR A 151 -4.17 -8.79 3.92
CA TYR A 151 -3.08 -9.06 2.98
C TYR A 151 -1.82 -8.39 3.48
N ILE A 152 -0.84 -9.20 3.90
CA ILE A 152 0.47 -8.70 4.31
C ILE A 152 1.42 -8.65 3.12
N TYR A 153 2.16 -7.56 3.04
CA TYR A 153 3.21 -7.31 2.06
C TYR A 153 4.49 -6.97 2.82
N THR A 154 5.66 -7.36 2.29
CA THR A 154 6.93 -6.78 2.77
C THR A 154 6.95 -5.28 2.45
N GLY A 155 6.76 -4.96 1.17
CA GLY A 155 6.53 -3.63 0.61
C GLY A 155 5.59 -3.72 -0.60
N THR A 156 5.08 -2.58 -1.06
CA THR A 156 4.33 -2.47 -2.32
C THR A 156 5.23 -2.01 -3.47
N HIS A 157 4.65 -1.73 -4.65
CA HIS A 157 5.38 -1.13 -5.76
C HIS A 157 5.80 0.33 -5.51
N ASP A 158 5.15 1.04 -4.58
CA ASP A 158 5.48 2.42 -4.19
C ASP A 158 6.60 2.47 -3.15
N ASN A 159 6.86 1.36 -2.50
CA ASN A 159 7.93 1.23 -1.51
C ASN A 159 9.29 1.03 -2.21
N PRO A 160 10.39 1.45 -1.56
CA PRO A 160 11.72 0.90 -1.83
C PRO A 160 11.69 -0.63 -1.76
N THR A 161 12.64 -1.29 -2.43
CA THR A 161 12.89 -2.72 -2.12
C THR A 161 13.27 -2.85 -0.64
N THR A 162 13.09 -4.03 -0.05
CA THR A 162 13.43 -4.23 1.36
C THR A 162 14.91 -3.97 1.64
N GLN A 163 15.81 -4.28 0.71
CA GLN A 163 17.23 -3.94 0.81
C GLN A 163 17.46 -2.42 0.81
N GLU A 164 16.87 -1.70 -0.14
CA GLU A 164 16.98 -0.23 -0.20
C GLU A 164 16.38 0.42 1.05
N TRP A 165 15.20 -0.02 1.47
CA TRP A 165 14.52 0.48 2.66
C TRP A 165 15.42 0.35 3.89
N TYR A 166 15.95 -0.85 4.16
CA TYR A 166 16.79 -1.07 5.33
C TYR A 166 18.11 -0.30 5.26
N ALA A 167 18.72 -0.20 4.08
CA ALA A 167 19.96 0.57 3.88
C ALA A 167 19.77 2.08 4.13
N ASN A 168 18.56 2.61 3.92
CA ASN A 168 18.22 4.01 4.15
C ASN A 168 17.82 4.32 5.61
N LEU A 169 17.62 3.31 6.46
CA LEU A 169 17.35 3.52 7.87
C LEU A 169 18.60 4.00 8.62
N SER A 170 18.48 5.06 9.40
CA SER A 170 19.53 5.46 10.33
C SER A 170 19.67 4.43 11.46
N ASP A 171 20.87 4.34 12.05
CA ASP A 171 21.18 3.40 13.13
C ASP A 171 20.31 3.62 14.38
N ASP A 172 19.87 4.85 14.61
CA ASP A 172 18.98 5.25 15.70
C ASP A 172 17.49 5.25 15.33
N SER A 173 17.14 4.86 14.11
CA SER A 173 15.74 4.81 13.69
C SER A 173 14.95 3.76 14.51
N PRO A 174 13.73 4.09 14.99
CA PRO A 174 12.88 3.13 15.68
C PRO A 174 12.66 1.84 14.90
N SER A 175 12.45 1.93 13.58
CA SER A 175 12.26 0.77 12.70
C SER A 175 13.43 -0.20 12.74
N LYS A 176 14.68 0.30 12.66
CA LYS A 176 15.87 -0.55 12.69
C LYS A 176 16.06 -1.18 14.06
N ILE A 177 15.91 -0.40 15.13
CA ILE A 177 16.03 -0.89 16.51
C ILE A 177 15.00 -1.98 16.79
N ASN A 178 13.73 -1.74 16.49
CA ASN A 178 12.63 -2.68 16.74
C ASN A 178 12.77 -3.95 15.88
N LEU A 179 13.23 -3.84 14.63
CA LEU A 179 13.47 -5.00 13.78
C LEU A 179 14.64 -5.86 14.29
N LEU A 180 15.75 -5.25 14.70
CA LEU A 180 16.88 -5.97 15.30
C LEU A 180 16.47 -6.63 16.62
N GLN A 181 15.66 -5.96 17.44
CA GLN A 181 15.09 -6.55 18.65
C GLN A 181 14.23 -7.77 18.31
N PHE A 182 13.33 -7.67 17.33
CA PHE A 182 12.50 -8.80 16.87
C PHE A 182 13.36 -9.99 16.43
N ILE A 183 14.42 -9.75 15.63
CA ILE A 183 15.33 -10.80 15.17
C ILE A 183 15.98 -11.53 16.36
N ASN A 184 16.47 -10.77 17.34
CA ASN A 184 17.10 -11.31 18.54
C ASN A 184 16.14 -12.06 19.47
N GLU A 185 14.88 -11.65 19.53
CA GLU A 185 13.83 -12.32 20.32
C GLU A 185 13.30 -13.60 19.66
N HIS A 186 13.49 -13.75 18.34
CA HIS A 186 12.98 -14.87 17.55
C HIS A 186 14.07 -15.64 16.76
N PRO A 187 15.19 -16.08 17.39
CA PRO A 187 16.32 -16.68 16.66
C PRO A 187 15.96 -17.99 15.94
N LEU A 188 15.00 -18.75 16.47
CA LEU A 188 14.53 -19.99 15.84
C LEU A 188 13.79 -19.73 14.51
N LEU A 189 13.17 -18.56 14.34
CA LEU A 189 12.45 -18.22 13.12
C LEU A 189 13.39 -18.04 11.93
N PHE A 190 14.64 -17.64 12.19
CA PHE A 190 15.66 -17.35 11.19
C PHE A 190 16.76 -18.41 11.15
N SER A 191 16.48 -19.60 11.72
CA SER A 191 17.42 -20.71 11.71
C SER A 191 17.79 -21.08 10.27
N GLY A 192 19.09 -21.22 10.00
CA GLY A 192 19.61 -21.53 8.65
C GLY A 192 20.06 -20.32 7.84
N LEU A 193 19.76 -19.08 8.26
CA LEU A 193 20.26 -17.88 7.58
C LEU A 193 21.68 -17.45 7.99
N GLY A 194 22.25 -18.04 9.07
CA GLY A 194 23.60 -17.71 9.51
C GLY A 194 23.77 -16.26 10.00
N LEU A 195 22.81 -15.74 10.77
CA LEU A 195 22.80 -14.35 11.26
C LEU A 195 23.73 -14.17 12.47
N GLU A 196 25.05 -14.24 12.25
CA GLU A 196 26.05 -14.10 13.33
C GLU A 196 26.50 -12.66 13.54
N THR A 197 26.44 -11.84 12.48
CA THR A 197 26.89 -10.45 12.47
C THR A 197 25.81 -9.51 11.92
N GLU A 198 25.97 -8.21 12.15
CA GLU A 198 25.09 -7.20 11.55
C GLU A 198 25.17 -7.20 10.01
N GLU A 199 26.32 -7.57 9.43
CA GLU A 199 26.47 -7.67 7.97
C GLU A 199 25.68 -8.86 7.41
N ASP A 200 25.60 -9.97 8.15
CA ASP A 200 24.76 -11.12 7.77
C ASP A 200 23.27 -10.76 7.78
N ILE A 201 22.84 -9.98 8.78
CA ILE A 201 21.48 -9.44 8.86
C ILE A 201 21.20 -8.53 7.67
N LYS A 202 22.11 -7.58 7.39
CA LYS A 202 21.97 -6.65 6.28
C LYS A 202 21.90 -7.39 4.95
N HIS A 203 22.76 -8.38 4.72
CA HIS A 203 22.73 -9.19 3.51
C HIS A 203 21.41 -9.95 3.36
N SER A 204 20.89 -10.50 4.47
CA SER A 204 19.71 -11.37 4.48
C SER A 204 18.39 -10.65 4.76
N ILE A 205 18.39 -9.32 4.88
CA ILE A 205 17.23 -8.55 5.38
C ILE A 205 15.97 -8.77 4.55
N HIS A 206 16.13 -8.96 3.24
CA HIS A 206 15.03 -9.25 2.33
C HIS A 206 14.37 -10.60 2.64
N LEU A 207 15.15 -11.65 2.93
CA LEU A 207 14.63 -12.95 3.36
C LEU A 207 14.03 -12.88 4.76
N ILE A 208 14.67 -12.16 5.68
CA ILE A 208 14.16 -11.94 7.04
C ILE A 208 12.74 -11.37 6.98
N MET A 209 12.52 -10.29 6.20
CA MET A 209 11.20 -9.69 6.08
C MET A 209 10.18 -10.60 5.39
N CYS A 210 10.60 -11.39 4.39
CA CYS A 210 9.73 -12.40 3.78
C CYS A 210 9.31 -13.48 4.80
N ILE A 211 10.25 -13.99 5.60
CA ILE A 211 9.98 -14.98 6.66
C ILE A 211 9.04 -14.40 7.70
N ILE A 212 9.22 -13.14 8.10
CA ILE A 212 8.32 -12.46 9.05
C ILE A 212 6.90 -12.36 8.47
N ALA A 213 6.76 -12.03 7.19
CA ALA A 213 5.46 -11.96 6.51
C ALA A 213 4.77 -13.34 6.47
N GLU A 214 5.49 -14.39 6.05
CA GLU A 214 5.02 -15.78 6.02
C GLU A 214 4.66 -16.32 7.42
N ALA A 215 5.44 -15.93 8.43
CA ALA A 215 5.20 -16.33 9.81
C ALA A 215 4.14 -15.47 10.52
N SER A 216 3.53 -14.49 9.86
CA SER A 216 2.51 -13.65 10.48
C SER A 216 1.20 -14.41 10.75
N GLY A 217 0.24 -13.74 11.38
CA GLY A 217 -1.13 -14.24 11.55
C GLY A 217 -1.98 -14.16 10.28
N CYS A 218 -1.53 -13.43 9.25
CA CYS A 218 -2.24 -13.26 8.00
C CYS A 218 -2.28 -14.57 7.19
N GLN A 219 -3.41 -14.84 6.54
CA GLN A 219 -3.56 -15.99 5.62
C GLN A 219 -3.17 -15.63 4.18
N ASN A 220 -3.04 -14.34 3.88
CA ASN A 220 -2.71 -13.84 2.55
C ASN A 220 -1.37 -13.09 2.61
N VAL A 221 -0.33 -13.68 2.04
CA VAL A 221 1.01 -13.11 1.98
C VAL A 221 1.34 -12.78 0.52
N VAL A 222 1.79 -11.55 0.27
CA VAL A 222 2.14 -11.07 -1.06
C VAL A 222 3.53 -10.47 -1.04
N LEU A 223 4.47 -11.14 -1.69
CA LEU A 223 5.88 -10.75 -1.71
C LEU A 223 6.25 -10.19 -3.09
N PRO A 224 6.82 -8.98 -3.19
CA PRO A 224 7.43 -8.50 -4.42
C PRO A 224 8.57 -9.42 -4.86
N VAL A 225 8.65 -9.70 -6.16
CA VAL A 225 9.73 -10.52 -6.73
C VAL A 225 11.10 -9.95 -6.42
N GLN A 226 11.22 -8.61 -6.34
CA GLN A 226 12.46 -7.93 -6.01
C GLN A 226 12.96 -8.26 -4.62
N ASP A 227 12.05 -8.47 -3.66
CA ASP A 227 12.40 -8.87 -2.29
C ASP A 227 12.77 -10.34 -2.22
N ILE A 228 12.12 -11.21 -3.00
CA ILE A 228 12.53 -12.62 -3.13
C ILE A 228 13.97 -12.71 -3.69
N LEU A 229 14.26 -11.90 -4.71
CA LEU A 229 15.56 -11.86 -5.35
C LEU A 229 16.62 -11.13 -4.51
N GLY A 230 16.22 -10.28 -3.57
CA GLY A 230 17.13 -9.48 -2.73
C GLY A 230 17.77 -8.33 -3.48
N LEU A 231 17.01 -7.70 -4.40
CA LEU A 231 17.49 -6.57 -5.20
C LEU A 231 17.60 -5.31 -4.33
N ASP A 232 18.62 -4.50 -4.59
CA ASP A 232 18.80 -3.17 -4.02
C ASP A 232 17.86 -2.14 -4.70
N ALA A 233 18.20 -0.85 -4.62
CA ALA A 233 17.43 0.24 -5.21
C ALA A 233 17.20 0.10 -6.73
N SER A 234 18.02 -0.68 -7.44
CA SER A 234 17.81 -0.99 -8.86
C SER A 234 16.53 -1.78 -9.13
N GLY A 235 15.99 -2.46 -8.11
CA GLY A 235 14.73 -3.18 -8.16
C GLY A 235 13.48 -2.33 -7.92
N ARG A 236 13.64 -1.06 -7.52
CA ARG A 236 12.50 -0.22 -7.13
C ARG A 236 11.56 0.04 -8.32
N MET A 237 10.26 -0.17 -8.11
CA MET A 237 9.27 -0.08 -9.19
C MET A 237 8.77 1.35 -9.39
N ASN A 238 8.42 2.04 -8.32
CA ASN A 238 7.93 3.42 -8.36
C ASN A 238 8.49 4.24 -7.19
N VAL A 239 8.74 5.53 -7.45
CA VAL A 239 9.02 6.55 -6.44
C VAL A 239 7.86 7.55 -6.47
N PRO A 240 6.93 7.49 -5.50
CA PRO A 240 5.80 8.43 -5.44
C PRO A 240 6.25 9.89 -5.53
N GLY A 241 5.47 10.71 -6.24
CA GLY A 241 5.77 12.12 -6.48
C GLY A 241 6.77 12.41 -7.62
N THR A 242 7.37 11.38 -8.24
CA THR A 242 8.25 11.57 -9.41
C THR A 242 7.52 11.25 -10.72
N ALA A 243 7.74 12.06 -11.76
CA ALA A 243 7.04 11.92 -13.03
C ALA A 243 7.71 10.95 -14.02
N LEU A 244 9.03 10.74 -13.91
CA LEU A 244 9.84 9.99 -14.87
C LEU A 244 10.72 8.97 -14.14
N GLY A 245 11.06 7.87 -14.82
CA GLY A 245 11.96 6.83 -14.31
C GLY A 245 11.26 5.66 -13.60
N ASN A 246 9.94 5.74 -13.41
CA ASN A 246 9.15 4.68 -12.75
C ASN A 246 8.65 3.62 -13.74
N TRP A 247 8.26 2.46 -13.22
CA TRP A 247 7.61 1.36 -13.94
C TRP A 247 8.51 0.71 -15.02
N GLN A 248 9.83 0.80 -14.85
CA GLN A 248 10.81 0.31 -15.82
C GLN A 248 11.45 -1.02 -15.43
N TRP A 249 11.41 -1.39 -14.14
CA TRP A 249 12.01 -2.64 -13.68
C TRP A 249 11.33 -3.84 -14.35
N ARG A 250 12.16 -4.82 -14.75
CA ARG A 250 11.72 -6.07 -15.36
C ARG A 250 12.55 -7.22 -14.83
N LEU A 251 11.89 -8.35 -14.62
CA LEU A 251 12.58 -9.61 -14.39
C LEU A 251 13.29 -10.05 -15.67
N GLU A 252 14.61 -10.25 -15.60
CA GLU A 252 15.42 -10.65 -16.77
C GLU A 252 15.30 -12.16 -17.08
N SER A 253 15.22 -12.99 -16.04
CA SER A 253 15.01 -14.43 -16.16
C SER A 253 14.25 -14.98 -14.96
N PHE A 254 13.40 -15.97 -15.21
CA PHE A 254 12.73 -16.76 -14.18
C PHE A 254 13.65 -17.79 -13.51
N ASP A 255 14.80 -18.12 -14.11
CA ASP A 255 15.74 -19.10 -13.54
C ASP A 255 16.25 -18.65 -12.16
N ASN A 256 16.49 -17.35 -12.00
CA ASN A 256 16.92 -16.78 -10.71
C ASN A 256 15.80 -16.76 -9.67
N LEU A 257 14.55 -16.77 -10.11
CA LEU A 257 13.39 -16.82 -9.20
C LEU A 257 13.13 -18.25 -8.74
N PHE A 258 13.03 -19.20 -9.68
CA PHE A 258 12.73 -20.61 -9.39
C PHE A 258 13.95 -21.40 -8.92
N GLY A 259 15.16 -20.90 -9.16
CA GLY A 259 16.41 -21.51 -8.67
C GLY A 259 16.74 -21.16 -7.23
N LYS A 260 16.03 -20.21 -6.60
CA LYS A 260 16.16 -19.91 -5.17
C LYS A 260 15.28 -20.86 -4.36
N SER A 261 15.91 -21.63 -3.49
CA SER A 261 15.19 -22.28 -2.39
C SER A 261 14.71 -21.18 -1.45
N LEU A 262 13.40 -21.07 -1.28
CA LEU A 262 12.84 -20.15 -0.30
C LEU A 262 12.95 -20.78 1.10
N PRO A 263 13.24 -20.01 2.16
CA PRO A 263 13.46 -20.56 3.51
C PRO A 263 12.27 -21.32 4.12
N TRP A 264 11.09 -21.24 3.50
CA TRP A 264 9.84 -21.85 3.95
C TRP A 264 9.37 -23.03 3.07
N GLU A 265 10.13 -23.40 2.04
CA GLU A 265 9.96 -24.64 1.27
C GLU A 265 10.67 -25.81 1.95
#